data_AF-A0AAN4RKM9-F1
#
_entry.id   AF-A0AAN4RKM9-F1
#
_cell.length_a   1.000
_cell.length_b   1.000
_cell.length_c   1.000
_cell.angle_alpha   90.00
_cell.angle_beta   90.00
_cell.angle_gamma   90.00
#
_symmetry.space_group_name_H-M   'P 1'
#
loop_
_entity.id
_entity.type
_entity.pdbx_description
1 polymer ?
#
loop_
_entity_poly.entity_id
_entity_poly.type
_entity_poly.pdbx_seq_one_letter_code
_entity_poly.pdbx_strand_id
1 'polypeptide(L)'
;MTGKLVERENLIMCEALSAMRSLGGQTTRKEIRREIRDHSDEISEQINDEQKTSKKSGVKYHPFVDRFNFAIKHLIAADFINTEDNRNLELSEKGRKVDLVRFDTNRDVRSVSESDGTLKKEASNKTNLDVDDIEF
;
A
#
# COMPACT_ATOMS: atom_id res chain seq x y z
N MET A 1 14.93 -12.22 -7.25
CA MET A 1 13.58 -12.55 -6.73
C MET A 1 12.83 -11.36 -6.12
N THR A 2 13.41 -10.15 -6.09
CA THR A 2 12.81 -8.96 -5.46
C THR A 2 11.88 -8.15 -6.38
N GLY A 3 12.10 -8.20 -7.70
CA GLY A 3 11.38 -7.36 -8.69
C GLY A 3 9.86 -7.56 -8.72
N LYS A 4 9.39 -8.81 -8.71
CA LYS A 4 7.94 -9.11 -8.80
C LYS A 4 7.11 -8.58 -7.62
N LEU A 5 7.73 -8.41 -6.45
CA LEU A 5 7.07 -7.84 -5.27
C LEU A 5 6.99 -6.31 -5.37
N VAL A 6 8.09 -5.69 -5.83
CA VAL A 6 8.17 -4.25 -6.08
C VAL A 6 7.18 -3.84 -7.17
N GLU A 7 7.09 -4.61 -8.26
CA GLU A 7 6.11 -4.40 -9.34
C GLU A 7 4.67 -4.47 -8.82
N ARG A 8 4.35 -5.45 -7.96
CA ARG A 8 3.02 -5.54 -7.34
C ARG A 8 2.71 -4.35 -6.44
N GLU A 9 3.66 -3.93 -5.61
CA GLU A 9 3.48 -2.75 -4.77
C GLU A 9 3.28 -1.49 -5.62
N ASN A 10 4.02 -1.34 -6.72
CA ASN A 10 3.85 -0.24 -7.68
C ASN A 10 2.44 -0.23 -8.27
N LEU A 11 1.95 -1.39 -8.72
CA LEU A 11 0.58 -1.51 -9.19
C LEU A 11 -0.43 -1.10 -8.11
N ILE A 12 -0.27 -1.62 -6.89
CA ILE A 12 -1.16 -1.30 -5.76
C ILE A 12 -1.13 0.20 -5.42
N MET A 13 0.01 0.88 -5.55
CA MET A 13 0.08 2.33 -5.33
C MET A 13 -0.80 3.10 -6.34
N CYS A 14 -0.76 2.72 -7.62
CA CYS A 14 -1.62 3.32 -8.64
C CYS A 14 -3.10 3.06 -8.35
N GLU A 15 -3.45 1.80 -8.09
CA GLU A 15 -4.82 1.40 -7.79
C GLU A 15 -5.36 2.05 -6.52
N ALA A 16 -4.53 2.23 -5.50
CA ALA A 16 -4.92 2.93 -4.27
C ALA A 16 -5.25 4.40 -4.53
N LEU A 17 -4.44 5.12 -5.32
CA LEU A 17 -4.73 6.51 -5.67
C LEU A 17 -6.00 6.63 -6.52
N SER A 18 -6.23 5.69 -7.44
CA SER A 18 -7.46 5.61 -8.23
C SER A 18 -8.68 5.39 -7.35
N ALA A 19 -8.64 4.36 -6.50
CA ALA A 19 -9.69 4.04 -5.54
C ALA A 19 -10.01 5.21 -4.60
N MET A 20 -8.99 5.86 -4.04
CA MET A 20 -9.19 7.03 -3.18
C MET A 20 -9.92 8.17 -3.91
N ARG A 21 -9.65 8.38 -5.21
CA ARG A 21 -10.36 9.39 -6.01
C ARG A 21 -11.82 9.03 -6.20
N SER A 22 -12.12 7.77 -6.53
CA SER A 22 -13.48 7.27 -6.67
C SER A 22 -14.30 7.42 -5.39
N LEU A 23 -13.64 7.26 -4.23
CA LEU A 23 -14.24 7.40 -2.90
C LEU A 23 -14.33 8.86 -2.41
N GLY A 24 -13.97 9.85 -3.22
CA GLY A 24 -14.09 11.27 -2.86
C GLY A 24 -12.88 11.87 -2.14
N GLY A 25 -11.76 11.14 -2.08
CA GLY A 25 -10.46 11.64 -1.64
C GLY A 25 -10.16 11.48 -0.15
N GLN A 26 -11.15 11.18 0.70
CA GLN A 26 -10.98 10.87 2.12
C GLN A 26 -11.61 9.51 2.42
N THR A 27 -10.86 8.58 3.00
CA THR A 27 -11.27 7.18 3.12
C THR A 27 -10.42 6.43 4.15
N THR A 28 -10.81 5.19 4.47
CA THR A 28 -10.02 4.24 5.25
C THR A 28 -9.27 3.24 4.36
N ARG A 29 -8.24 2.59 4.91
CA ARG A 29 -7.55 1.46 4.27
C ARG A 29 -8.49 0.30 3.89
N LYS A 30 -9.55 0.08 4.67
CA LYS A 30 -10.53 -0.98 4.44
C LYS A 30 -11.36 -0.70 3.19
N GLU A 31 -11.83 0.54 3.06
CA GLU A 31 -12.60 0.99 1.90
C GLU A 31 -11.76 0.98 0.63
N ILE A 32 -10.50 1.46 0.68
CA ILE A 32 -9.59 1.39 -0.48
C ILE A 32 -9.42 -0.06 -0.94
N ARG A 33 -9.15 -1.00 -0.03
CA ARG A 33 -8.99 -2.42 -0.40
C ARG A 33 -10.25 -3.00 -1.01
N ARG A 34 -11.42 -2.62 -0.49
CA ARG A 34 -12.71 -3.06 -1.04
C ARG A 34 -12.92 -2.50 -2.45
N GLU A 35 -12.65 -1.21 -2.65
CA GLU A 35 -12.76 -0.56 -3.95
C GLU A 35 -11.83 -1.22 -4.99
N ILE A 36 -10.57 -1.50 -4.62
CA ILE A 36 -9.64 -2.24 -5.48
C ILE A 36 -10.17 -3.64 -5.78
N ARG A 37 -10.72 -4.35 -4.79
CA ARG A 37 -11.26 -5.69 -5.01
C ARG A 37 -12.44 -5.68 -5.97
N ASP A 38 -13.36 -4.74 -5.78
CA ASP A 38 -14.65 -4.72 -6.48
C ASP A 38 -14.52 -4.11 -7.89
N HIS A 39 -13.47 -3.30 -8.15
CA HIS A 39 -13.37 -2.48 -9.37
C HIS A 39 -12.01 -2.50 -10.09
N SER A 40 -10.96 -3.15 -9.57
CA SER A 40 -9.67 -3.22 -10.25
C SER A 40 -9.67 -4.28 -11.36
N ASP A 41 -9.40 -3.86 -12.59
CA ASP A 41 -9.16 -4.78 -13.72
C ASP A 41 -7.77 -5.42 -13.65
N GLU A 42 -6.83 -4.80 -12.93
CA GLU A 42 -5.42 -5.22 -12.85
C GLU A 42 -5.16 -6.19 -11.68
N ILE A 43 -5.94 -6.09 -10.60
CA ILE A 43 -5.77 -6.89 -9.39
C ILE A 43 -6.96 -7.84 -9.22
N SER A 44 -6.81 -9.08 -9.71
CA SER A 44 -7.84 -10.12 -9.61
C SER A 44 -8.24 -10.41 -8.15
N GLU A 45 -9.51 -10.75 -7.93
CA GLU A 45 -10.04 -11.19 -6.63
C GLU A 45 -9.23 -12.34 -6.00
N GLN A 46 -8.74 -13.29 -6.81
CA GLN A 46 -7.92 -14.41 -6.33
C GLN A 46 -6.64 -13.94 -5.63
N ILE A 47 -6.03 -12.83 -6.08
CA ILE A 47 -4.84 -12.26 -5.44
C ILE A 47 -5.23 -11.55 -4.14
N ASN A 48 -6.37 -10.86 -4.11
CA ASN A 48 -6.88 -10.16 -2.93
C ASN A 48 -7.20 -11.13 -1.78
N ASP A 49 -7.81 -12.28 -2.11
CA ASP A 49 -8.29 -13.25 -1.13
C ASP A 49 -7.27 -14.35 -0.80
N GLU A 50 -6.08 -14.34 -1.43
CA GLU A 50 -5.03 -15.32 -1.17
C GLU A 50 -4.67 -15.33 0.34
N GLN A 51 -4.63 -16.52 0.94
CA GLN A 51 -4.11 -16.75 2.28
C GLN A 51 -2.87 -17.64 2.21
N LYS A 52 -1.84 -17.27 2.97
CA LYS A 52 -0.62 -18.06 3.12
C LYS A 52 -0.33 -18.32 4.58
N THR A 53 0.30 -19.45 4.87
CA THR A 53 0.82 -19.75 6.20
C THR A 53 2.28 -19.31 6.27
N SER A 54 2.61 -18.52 7.29
CA SER A 54 3.99 -18.14 7.57
C SER A 54 4.83 -19.38 7.89
N LYS A 55 5.93 -19.57 7.16
CA LYS A 55 6.89 -20.66 7.45
C LYS A 55 7.59 -20.48 8.81
N LYS A 56 7.66 -19.25 9.31
CA LYS A 56 8.36 -18.91 10.57
C LYS A 56 7.45 -19.09 11.78
N SER A 57 6.23 -18.54 11.73
CA SER A 57 5.32 -18.49 12.88
C SER A 57 4.15 -19.47 12.78
N GLY A 58 3.89 -20.07 11.62
CA GLY A 58 2.71 -20.92 11.40
C GLY A 58 1.39 -20.16 11.31
N VAL A 59 1.40 -18.83 11.43
CA VAL A 59 0.20 -17.98 11.38
C VAL A 59 -0.24 -17.75 9.93
N LYS A 60 -1.55 -17.75 9.69
CA LYS A 60 -2.13 -17.39 8.39
C LYS A 60 -2.09 -15.88 8.20
N TYR A 61 -1.69 -15.42 7.02
CA TYR A 61 -1.67 -14.01 6.64
C TYR A 61 -2.19 -13.84 5.22
N HIS A 62 -2.60 -12.61 4.90
CA HIS A 62 -3.05 -12.22 3.56
C HIS A 62 -1.91 -11.47 2.84
N PRO A 63 -1.23 -12.08 1.86
CA PRO A 63 -0.09 -11.44 1.20
C PRO A 63 -0.42 -10.12 0.53
N PHE A 64 -1.65 -9.97 0.01
CA PHE A 64 -2.11 -8.71 -0.57
C PHE A 64 -2.18 -7.60 0.47
N VAL A 65 -2.74 -7.87 1.66
CA VAL A 65 -2.88 -6.87 2.73
C VAL A 65 -1.51 -6.35 3.17
N ASP A 66 -0.53 -7.23 3.28
CA ASP A 66 0.85 -6.82 3.60
C ASP A 66 1.40 -5.85 2.54
N ARG A 67 1.26 -6.18 1.25
CA ARG A 67 1.77 -5.34 0.16
C ARG A 67 1.01 -4.04 0.04
N PHE A 68 -0.30 -4.07 0.24
CA PHE A 68 -1.15 -2.89 0.31
C PHE A 68 -0.68 -1.94 1.41
N ASN A 69 -0.39 -2.46 2.61
CA ASN A 69 0.11 -1.65 3.70
C ASN A 69 1.46 -0.98 3.37
N PHE A 70 2.37 -1.68 2.70
CA PHE A 70 3.62 -1.08 2.21
C PHE A 70 3.37 -0.01 1.14
N ALA A 71 2.48 -0.26 0.18
CA ALA A 71 2.13 0.71 -0.85
C ALA A 71 1.58 2.03 -0.24
N ILE A 72 0.67 1.93 0.73
CA ILE A 72 0.13 3.11 1.44
C ILE A 72 1.24 3.85 2.19
N LYS A 73 2.15 3.14 2.88
CA LYS A 73 3.30 3.77 3.55
C LYS A 73 4.19 4.55 2.58
N HIS A 74 4.46 3.97 1.40
CA HIS A 74 5.23 4.65 0.35
C HIS A 74 4.52 5.93 -0.14
N LEU A 75 3.20 5.88 -0.35
CA LEU A 75 2.40 7.03 -0.77
C LEU A 75 2.36 8.14 0.28
N ILE A 76 2.26 7.79 1.56
CA ILE A 76 2.34 8.76 2.68
C ILE A 76 3.72 9.40 2.71
N ALA A 77 4.79 8.59 2.69
CA ALA A 77 6.17 9.08 2.72
C ALA A 77 6.53 9.96 1.51
N ALA A 78 5.86 9.77 0.37
CA ALA A 78 6.02 10.60 -0.82
C ALA A 78 5.00 11.75 -0.94
N ASP A 79 4.26 12.05 0.13
CA ASP A 79 3.33 13.18 0.23
C ASP A 79 2.14 13.11 -0.75
N PHE A 80 1.70 11.91 -1.13
CA PHE A 80 0.47 11.72 -1.90
C PHE A 80 -0.77 11.54 -1.00
N ILE A 81 -0.55 11.08 0.23
CA ILE A 81 -1.59 10.81 1.21
C ILE A 81 -1.20 11.48 2.53
N ASN A 82 -2.14 12.23 3.09
CA ASN A 82 -2.07 12.79 4.43
C ASN A 82 -2.82 11.89 5.41
N THR A 83 -2.29 11.78 6.62
CA THR A 83 -2.95 11.10 7.73
C THR A 83 -2.39 11.57 9.06
N GLU A 84 -3.26 11.76 10.05
CA GLU A 84 -2.86 12.13 11.42
C GLU A 84 -2.76 10.90 12.35
N ASP A 85 -3.60 9.89 12.10
CA ASP A 85 -3.79 8.72 12.97
C ASP A 85 -3.50 7.38 12.27
N ASN A 86 -3.09 7.41 10.99
CA ASN A 86 -2.87 6.26 10.12
C ASN A 86 -4.13 5.40 9.84
N ARG A 87 -5.30 5.81 10.35
CA ARG A 87 -6.61 5.17 10.14
C ARG A 87 -7.39 5.87 9.04
N ASN A 88 -7.46 7.20 9.13
CA ASN A 88 -8.10 8.08 8.17
C ASN A 88 -7.06 8.59 7.17
N LEU A 89 -7.28 8.34 5.89
CA LEU A 89 -6.39 8.72 4.81
C LEU A 89 -7.07 9.77 3.94
N GLU A 90 -6.37 10.86 3.65
CA GLU A 90 -6.82 11.90 2.74
C GLU A 90 -5.81 12.04 1.59
N LEU A 91 -6.26 12.15 0.35
CA LEU A 91 -5.40 12.56 -0.75
C LEU A 91 -4.88 13.97 -0.48
N SER A 92 -3.55 14.13 -0.48
CA SER A 92 -2.93 15.45 -0.41
C SER A 92 -3.24 16.29 -1.66
N GLU A 93 -2.84 17.56 -1.70
CA GLU A 93 -2.93 18.35 -2.92
C GLU A 93 -2.19 17.68 -4.10
N LYS A 94 -1.02 17.10 -3.84
CA LYS A 94 -0.24 16.33 -4.81
C LYS A 94 -0.99 15.07 -5.26
N GLY A 95 -1.57 14.31 -4.31
CA GLY A 95 -2.41 13.14 -4.60
C GLY A 95 -3.64 13.46 -5.43
N ARG A 96 -4.29 14.61 -5.20
CA ARG A 96 -5.45 15.05 -5.99
C ARG A 96 -5.07 15.48 -7.41
N LYS A 97 -3.87 16.03 -7.60
CA LYS A 97 -3.41 16.59 -8.89
C LYS A 97 -2.64 15.61 -9.78
N VAL A 98 -2.24 14.43 -9.27
CA VAL A 98 -1.43 13.49 -10.06
C VAL A 98 -2.16 13.02 -11.32
N ASP A 99 -1.45 12.96 -12.44
CA ASP A 99 -1.96 12.35 -13.66
C ASP A 99 -1.60 10.86 -13.65
N LEU A 100 -2.58 9.99 -13.40
CA LEU A 100 -2.37 8.54 -13.29
C LEU A 100 -1.89 7.92 -14.61
N VAL A 101 -2.11 8.57 -15.76
CA VAL A 101 -1.62 8.08 -17.06
C VAL A 101 -0.11 8.26 -17.20
N ARG A 102 0.45 9.30 -16.56
CA ARG A 102 1.88 9.66 -16.63
C ARG A 102 2.63 9.38 -15.33
N PHE A 103 1.93 8.81 -14.35
CA PHE A 103 2.43 8.51 -13.03
C PHE A 103 3.42 7.35 -13.09
N ASP A 104 4.63 7.58 -12.59
CA ASP A 104 5.66 6.56 -12.47
C ASP A 104 5.97 6.37 -10.99
N THR A 105 5.57 5.23 -10.43
CA THR A 105 5.77 4.94 -9.00
C THR A 105 7.23 4.90 -8.59
N ASN A 106 8.16 4.53 -9.48
CA ASN A 106 9.57 4.52 -9.13
C ASN A 106 10.10 5.96 -9.01
N ARG A 107 9.81 6.79 -10.02
CA ARG A 107 10.24 8.19 -10.07
C ARG A 107 9.52 9.05 -9.04
N ASP A 108 8.21 8.92 -8.92
CA ASP A 108 7.36 9.87 -8.22
C ASP A 108 7.16 9.50 -6.74
N VAL A 109 7.29 8.21 -6.38
CA VAL A 109 7.05 7.69 -5.03
C VAL A 109 8.32 7.09 -4.40
N ARG A 110 8.91 6.07 -5.04
CA ARG A 110 10.03 5.33 -4.43
C ARG A 110 11.29 6.18 -4.30
N SER A 111 11.59 7.01 -5.30
CA SER A 111 12.74 7.93 -5.24
C SER A 111 12.71 8.80 -3.98
N VAL A 112 11.52 9.24 -3.56
CA VAL A 112 11.30 10.05 -2.36
C VAL A 112 11.31 9.16 -1.13
N SER A 113 10.38 8.21 -1.05
CA SER A 113 10.12 7.38 0.13
C SER A 113 11.28 6.45 0.53
N GLU A 114 12.16 6.07 -0.40
CA GLU A 114 13.35 5.24 -0.12
C GLU A 114 14.62 6.07 0.08
N SER A 115 14.64 7.34 -0.34
CA SER A 115 15.75 8.26 -0.06
C SER A 115 15.79 8.70 1.40
N ASP A 116 14.61 8.85 2.02
CA ASP A 116 14.43 9.27 3.41
C ASP A 116 14.89 8.21 4.44
N GLY A 117 15.18 6.98 4.01
CA GLY A 117 15.79 5.92 4.84
C GLY A 117 14.89 5.36 5.96
N THR A 118 13.75 5.99 6.23
CA THR A 118 12.70 5.58 7.17
C THR A 118 12.11 4.20 6.81
N LEU A 119 11.79 3.96 5.54
CA LEU A 119 11.25 2.67 5.09
C LEU A 119 12.31 1.58 4.89
N LYS A 120 13.59 1.95 4.75
CA LYS A 120 14.70 0.98 4.62
C LYS A 120 14.93 0.17 5.90
N LYS A 121 14.64 0.75 7.08
CA LYS A 121 14.83 0.07 8.38
C LYS A 121 13.80 -1.03 8.63
N GLU A 122 12.56 -0.89 8.16
CA GLU A 122 11.51 -1.91 8.34
C GLU A 122 11.78 -3.21 7.56
N ALA A 123 12.51 -3.14 6.44
CA ALA A 123 12.94 -4.32 5.70
C ALA A 123 14.05 -5.11 6.42
N SER A 124 14.90 -4.42 7.20
CA SER A 124 16.00 -5.02 7.96
C SER A 124 15.59 -5.51 9.36
N ASN A 125 14.50 -4.98 9.94
CA ASN A 125 14.12 -5.28 11.33
C ASN A 125 13.16 -6.49 11.50
N LYS A 126 12.88 -7.27 10.45
CA LYS A 126 12.06 -8.51 10.54
C LYS A 126 12.70 -9.67 11.33
N THR A 127 13.71 -9.38 12.15
CA THR A 127 14.24 -10.32 13.13
C THR A 127 13.64 -10.18 14.52
N ASN A 128 12.98 -9.09 14.93
CA ASN A 128 12.34 -9.01 16.26
C ASN A 128 11.10 -8.09 16.29
N LEU A 129 9.96 -8.69 16.70
CA LEU A 129 8.78 -8.07 17.36
C LEU A 129 7.90 -7.14 16.47
N ASP A 130 6.55 -7.13 16.50
CA ASP A 130 5.58 -7.52 17.53
C ASP A 130 4.29 -8.12 16.94
N VAL A 131 3.76 -9.07 17.70
CA VAL A 131 2.42 -9.62 17.61
C VAL A 131 1.58 -8.73 18.50
N ASP A 132 0.98 -7.66 17.99
CA ASP A 132 -0.12 -6.90 18.63
C ASP A 132 -0.44 -5.70 17.73
N ASP A 133 -1.33 -5.92 16.76
CA ASP A 133 -2.23 -4.91 16.16
C ASP A 133 -3.07 -5.58 15.06
N ILE A 134 -3.76 -6.66 15.45
CA ILE A 134 -4.92 -7.16 14.71
C ILE A 134 -6.15 -6.59 15.42
N GLU A 135 -6.58 -5.40 15.03
CA GLU A 135 -7.97 -5.00 15.25
C GLU A 135 -8.81 -5.40 14.02
N PHE A 136 -9.93 -6.06 14.32
CA PHE A 136 -10.90 -6.68 13.41
C PHE A 136 -11.65 -5.68 12.52
#